data_AF-A0A348HFL3-F1
#
_entry.id   AF-A0A348HFL3-F1
#
_cell.length_a   1.000
_cell.length_b   1.000
_cell.length_c   1.000
_cell.angle_alpha   90.00
_cell.angle_beta   90.00
_cell.angle_gamma   90.00
#
_symmetry.space_group_name_H-M   'P 1'
#
loop_
_entity.id
_entity.type
_entity.pdbx_description
1 polymer ?
#
loop_
_entity_poly.entity_id
_entity_poly.type
_entity_poly.pdbx_seq_one_letter_code
_entity_poly.pdbx_strand_id
1 'polypeptide(L)'
;MIDSMQDGSVDSGMQVDGLMDEYRKIIEHSERMVRKAQEGEWDALVNEGMEYLVQAEQLSSVGDTQLSFSQRRERQVYLQRLLDNDRKIREQLDVRLKELGTLMAEEEQRIRTHKVSNAYQRFSGS
;
A
#
# COMPACT_ATOMS: atom_id res chain seq x y z
N MET A 1 -58.74 4.65 -11.80
CA MET A 1 -58.10 4.99 -10.51
C MET A 1 -57.62 3.70 -9.86
N ILE A 2 -56.53 3.13 -10.38
CA ILE A 2 -55.63 2.27 -9.61
C ILE A 2 -54.26 2.79 -9.99
N ASP A 3 -53.64 3.39 -8.99
CA ASP A 3 -52.43 4.20 -9.07
C ASP A 3 -51.21 3.33 -9.28
N SER A 4 -50.25 3.91 -9.98
CA SER A 4 -48.95 3.39 -10.29
C SER A 4 -48.18 3.10 -9.00
N MET A 5 -47.90 1.82 -8.73
CA MET A 5 -46.87 1.42 -7.77
C MET A 5 -45.84 0.55 -8.48
N GLN A 6 -45.04 1.21 -9.30
CA GLN A 6 -43.76 0.71 -9.74
C GLN A 6 -42.73 1.64 -9.10
N ASP A 7 -42.22 1.27 -7.92
CA ASP A 7 -41.22 2.08 -7.21
C ASP A 7 -40.07 1.21 -6.65
N GLY A 8 -38.93 1.28 -7.34
CA GLY A 8 -37.66 1.63 -6.70
C GLY A 8 -36.74 0.56 -6.11
N SER A 9 -37.13 -0.72 -6.01
CA SER A 9 -36.34 -1.67 -5.18
C SER A 9 -35.21 -2.46 -5.89
N VAL A 10 -35.00 -2.28 -7.20
CA VAL A 10 -34.02 -3.11 -7.97
C VAL A 10 -32.65 -2.43 -8.12
N ASP A 11 -32.55 -1.11 -7.92
CA ASP A 11 -31.32 -0.33 -8.20
C ASP A 11 -30.27 -0.39 -7.08
N SER A 12 -30.72 -0.57 -5.82
CA SER A 12 -29.84 -0.59 -4.64
C SER A 12 -28.94 -1.84 -4.57
N GLY A 13 -29.41 -2.99 -5.08
CA GLY A 13 -28.62 -4.22 -5.13
C GLY A 13 -27.44 -4.13 -6.12
N MET A 14 -27.64 -3.47 -7.26
CA MET A 14 -26.63 -3.33 -8.31
C MET A 14 -25.51 -2.35 -7.92
N GLN A 15 -25.84 -1.29 -7.16
CA GLN A 15 -24.84 -0.36 -6.61
C GLN A 15 -24.00 -0.98 -5.47
N VAL A 16 -24.60 -1.84 -4.64
CA VAL A 16 -23.88 -2.49 -3.53
C VAL A 16 -22.96 -3.61 -4.00
N ASP A 17 -23.36 -4.39 -5.02
CA ASP A 17 -22.47 -5.39 -5.63
C ASP A 17 -21.25 -4.72 -6.28
N GLY A 18 -21.44 -3.56 -6.92
CA GLY A 18 -20.34 -2.73 -7.43
C GLY A 18 -19.38 -2.29 -6.33
N LEU A 19 -19.87 -1.95 -5.14
CA LEU A 19 -19.03 -1.58 -4.00
C LEU A 19 -18.19 -2.77 -3.49
N MET A 20 -18.76 -3.98 -3.42
CA MET A 20 -17.99 -5.17 -3.02
C MET A 20 -16.93 -5.55 -4.05
N ASP A 21 -17.21 -5.34 -5.33
CA ASP A 21 -16.21 -5.49 -6.39
C ASP A 21 -15.04 -4.51 -6.23
N GLU A 22 -15.30 -3.26 -5.84
CA GLU A 22 -14.23 -2.30 -5.54
C GLU A 22 -13.41 -2.72 -4.31
N TYR A 23 -14.05 -3.23 -3.24
CA TYR A 23 -13.33 -3.81 -2.09
C TYR A 23 -12.43 -4.98 -2.48
N ARG A 24 -12.89 -5.85 -3.40
CA ARG A 24 -12.09 -6.97 -3.90
C ARG A 24 -10.90 -6.47 -4.73
N LYS A 25 -11.12 -5.53 -5.64
CA LYS A 25 -10.06 -4.95 -6.48
C LYS A 25 -8.94 -4.30 -5.67
N ILE A 26 -9.28 -3.52 -4.64
CA ILE A 26 -8.26 -2.87 -3.81
C ILE A 26 -7.46 -3.88 -2.99
N ILE A 27 -8.10 -4.99 -2.57
CA ILE A 27 -7.38 -6.07 -1.89
C ILE A 27 -6.39 -6.73 -2.85
N GLU A 28 -6.83 -7.12 -4.05
CA GLU A 28 -5.95 -7.71 -5.06
C GLU A 28 -4.79 -6.77 -5.41
N HIS A 29 -5.04 -5.45 -5.41
CA HIS A 29 -4.00 -4.44 -5.57
C HIS A 29 -3.01 -4.46 -4.40
N SER A 30 -3.49 -4.38 -3.17
CA SER A 30 -2.63 -4.46 -1.98
C SER A 30 -1.83 -5.76 -1.90
N GLU A 31 -2.37 -6.88 -2.38
CA GLU A 31 -1.67 -8.17 -2.46
C GLU A 31 -0.55 -8.17 -3.51
N ARG A 32 -0.74 -7.50 -4.65
CA ARG A 32 0.34 -7.27 -5.64
C ARG A 32 1.47 -6.45 -5.01
N MET A 33 1.12 -5.37 -4.32
CA MET A 33 2.09 -4.54 -3.61
C MET A 33 2.86 -5.32 -2.54
N VAL A 34 2.20 -6.21 -1.78
CA VAL A 34 2.89 -7.11 -0.84
C VAL A 34 3.91 -7.99 -1.56
N ARG A 35 3.56 -8.59 -2.70
CA ARG A 35 4.50 -9.42 -3.47
C ARG A 35 5.69 -8.60 -3.96
N LYS A 36 5.46 -7.41 -4.51
CA LYS A 36 6.53 -6.50 -4.95
C LYS A 36 7.46 -6.09 -3.81
N ALA A 37 6.91 -5.82 -2.62
CA ALA A 37 7.71 -5.52 -1.44
C ALA A 37 8.58 -6.73 -1.02
N GLN A 38 8.06 -7.95 -1.11
CA GLN A 38 8.81 -9.18 -0.81
C GLN A 38 9.88 -9.48 -1.86
N GLU A 39 9.62 -9.19 -3.13
CA GLU A 39 10.54 -9.40 -4.26
C GLU A 39 11.58 -8.27 -4.39
N GLY A 40 11.42 -7.19 -3.62
CA GLY A 40 12.32 -6.03 -3.65
C GLY A 40 12.14 -5.14 -4.88
N GLU A 41 10.99 -5.20 -5.55
CA GLU A 41 10.64 -4.37 -6.71
C GLU A 41 10.21 -2.95 -6.28
N TRP A 42 11.11 -2.21 -5.62
CA TRP A 42 10.78 -0.96 -4.92
C TRP A 42 10.24 0.14 -5.84
N ASP A 43 10.83 0.33 -7.02
CA ASP A 43 10.36 1.35 -7.97
C ASP A 43 8.94 1.03 -8.46
N ALA A 44 8.64 -0.24 -8.72
CA ALA A 44 7.31 -0.68 -9.11
C ALA A 44 6.31 -0.54 -7.96
N LEU A 45 6.72 -0.85 -6.73
CA LEU A 45 5.90 -0.69 -5.53
C LEU A 45 5.52 0.77 -5.28
N VAL A 46 6.46 1.70 -5.44
CA VAL A 46 6.21 3.14 -5.28
C VAL A 46 5.23 3.65 -6.35
N ASN A 47 5.39 3.22 -7.60
CA ASN A 47 4.48 3.59 -8.68
C ASN A 47 3.05 3.06 -8.45
N GLU A 48 2.90 1.79 -8.08
CA GLU A 48 1.59 1.21 -7.74
C GLU A 48 0.95 1.88 -6.51
N GLY A 49 1.76 2.31 -5.54
CA GLY A 49 1.29 3.00 -4.34
C GLY A 49 0.47 4.26 -4.63
N MET A 50 0.78 4.98 -5.71
CA MET A 50 0.03 6.19 -6.08
C MET A 50 -1.39 5.84 -6.55
N GLU A 51 -1.54 4.79 -7.36
CA GLU A 51 -2.84 4.31 -7.82
C GLU A 51 -3.65 3.70 -6.67
N TYR A 52 -2.97 2.97 -5.77
CA TYR A 52 -3.57 2.41 -4.57
C TYR A 52 -4.16 3.48 -3.66
N LEU A 53 -3.43 4.57 -3.40
CA LEU A 53 -3.91 5.67 -2.56
C LEU A 53 -5.18 6.31 -3.11
N VAL A 54 -5.25 6.54 -4.43
CA VAL A 54 -6.45 7.07 -5.10
C VAL A 54 -7.63 6.11 -4.95
N GLN A 55 -7.41 4.80 -5.15
CA GLN A 55 -8.45 3.78 -4.97
C GLN A 55 -8.93 3.71 -3.51
N ALA A 56 -8.02 3.79 -2.54
CA ALA A 56 -8.35 3.80 -1.11
C ALA A 56 -9.18 5.02 -0.71
N GLU A 57 -8.82 6.20 -1.22
CA GLU A 57 -9.56 7.44 -0.97
C GLU A 57 -10.97 7.36 -1.53
N GLN A 58 -11.11 6.93 -2.79
CA GLN A 58 -12.42 6.73 -3.43
C GLN A 58 -13.29 5.76 -2.61
N LEU A 59 -12.73 4.64 -2.18
CA LEU A 59 -13.45 3.63 -1.41
C LEU A 59 -13.83 4.12 0.01
N SER A 60 -13.02 5.00 0.60
CA SER A 60 -13.32 5.61 1.91
C SER A 60 -14.47 6.63 1.86
N SER A 61 -14.72 7.21 0.67
CA SER A 61 -15.79 8.19 0.47
C SER A 61 -17.19 7.58 0.37
N VAL A 62 -17.28 6.25 0.20
CA VAL A 62 -18.57 5.55 0.07
C VAL A 62 -19.20 5.31 1.44
N GLY A 63 -20.41 5.87 1.64
CA GLY A 63 -21.17 5.77 2.89
C GLY A 63 -21.84 4.41 3.14
N ASP A 64 -22.02 4.06 4.41
CA ASP A 64 -22.48 2.74 4.91
C ASP A 64 -24.00 2.51 4.88
N THR A 65 -24.77 3.46 4.39
CA THR A 65 -26.22 3.55 4.66
C THR A 65 -27.07 2.48 3.96
N GLN A 66 -26.52 1.75 2.98
CA GLN A 66 -27.28 0.77 2.17
C GLN A 66 -26.84 -0.69 2.34
N LEU A 67 -25.80 -0.98 3.15
CA LEU A 67 -25.30 -2.35 3.31
C LEU A 67 -26.16 -3.20 4.25
N SER A 68 -26.54 -4.39 3.79
CA SER A 68 -27.11 -5.45 4.63
C SER A 68 -26.10 -5.95 5.68
N PHE A 69 -26.59 -6.70 6.68
CA PHE A 69 -25.74 -7.22 7.74
C PHE A 69 -24.63 -8.15 7.23
N SER A 70 -24.93 -9.05 6.28
CA SER A 70 -23.94 -9.95 5.69
C SER A 70 -22.86 -9.17 4.94
N GLN A 71 -23.25 -8.15 4.17
CA GLN A 71 -22.36 -7.28 3.43
C GLN A 71 -21.46 -6.44 4.34
N ARG A 72 -21.99 -5.91 5.47
CA ARG A 72 -21.17 -5.23 6.48
C ARG A 72 -20.11 -6.16 7.07
N ARG A 73 -20.46 -7.41 7.34
CA ARG A 73 -19.53 -8.42 7.84
C ARG A 73 -18.45 -8.76 6.81
N GLU A 74 -18.84 -8.93 5.56
CA GLU A 74 -17.90 -9.17 4.45
C GLU A 74 -16.93 -8.00 4.26
N ARG A 75 -17.44 -6.76 4.23
CA ARG A 75 -16.63 -5.54 4.23
C ARG A 75 -15.65 -5.50 5.40
N GLN A 76 -16.08 -5.85 6.61
CA GLN A 76 -15.18 -5.89 7.76
C GLN A 76 -14.02 -6.86 7.55
N VAL A 77 -14.27 -8.03 6.95
CA VAL A 77 -13.21 -8.99 6.60
C VAL A 77 -12.27 -8.37 5.54
N TYR A 78 -12.81 -7.69 4.55
CA TYR A 78 -12.02 -7.00 3.53
C TYR A 78 -11.12 -5.90 4.10
N LEU A 79 -11.66 -5.06 4.98
CA LEU A 79 -10.88 -4.03 5.66
C LEU A 79 -9.77 -4.60 6.55
N GLN A 80 -10.03 -5.70 7.27
CA GLN A 80 -8.99 -6.36 8.06
C GLN A 80 -7.85 -6.88 7.18
N ARG A 81 -8.18 -7.50 6.04
CA ARG A 81 -7.16 -7.95 5.08
C ARG A 81 -6.34 -6.80 4.52
N LEU A 82 -7.00 -5.69 4.18
CA LEU A 82 -6.34 -4.50 3.66
C LEU A 82 -5.34 -3.93 4.70
N LEU A 83 -5.77 -3.81 5.96
CA LEU A 83 -4.91 -3.35 7.05
C LEU A 83 -3.72 -4.29 7.30
N ASP A 84 -3.92 -5.60 7.21
CA ASP A 84 -2.84 -6.57 7.31
C ASP A 84 -1.84 -6.45 6.15
N ASN A 85 -2.32 -6.19 4.93
CA ASN A 85 -1.45 -5.98 3.77
C ASN A 85 -0.67 -4.67 3.90
N ASP A 86 -1.31 -3.57 4.32
CA ASP A 86 -0.63 -2.30 4.61
C ASP A 86 0.44 -2.44 5.69
N ARG A 87 0.19 -3.28 6.70
CA ARG A 87 1.18 -3.56 7.74
C ARG A 87 2.40 -4.28 7.16
N LYS A 88 2.18 -5.34 6.38
CA LYS A 88 3.26 -6.10 5.73
C LYS A 88 4.11 -5.23 4.81
N ILE A 89 3.49 -4.36 4.01
CA ILE A 89 4.21 -3.44 3.12
C ILE A 89 5.10 -2.50 3.95
N ARG A 90 4.56 -1.90 5.02
CA ARG A 90 5.33 -1.03 5.93
C ARG A 90 6.49 -1.75 6.60
N GLU A 91 6.26 -2.97 7.11
CA GLU A 91 7.33 -3.79 7.71
C GLU A 91 8.48 -4.04 6.74
N GLN A 92 8.18 -4.36 5.46
CA GLN A 92 9.20 -4.55 4.43
C GLN A 92 9.94 -3.25 4.07
N LEU A 93 9.21 -2.14 3.94
CA LEU A 93 9.81 -0.83 3.69
C LEU A 93 10.75 -0.41 4.84
N ASP A 94 10.37 -0.64 6.09
CA ASP A 94 11.20 -0.33 7.25
C ASP A 94 12.50 -1.14 7.27
N VAL A 95 12.44 -2.43 6.95
CA VAL A 95 13.64 -3.27 6.81
C VAL A 95 14.54 -2.70 5.72
N ARG A 96 13.99 -2.38 4.55
CA ARG A 96 14.76 -1.86 3.43
C ARG A 96 15.39 -0.50 3.72
N LEU A 97 14.65 0.42 4.34
CA LEU A 97 15.15 1.74 4.72
C LEU A 97 16.31 1.64 5.72
N LYS A 98 16.25 0.69 6.65
CA LYS A 98 17.36 0.40 7.57
C LYS A 98 18.59 -0.11 6.81
N GLU A 99 18.41 -1.07 5.90
CA GLU A 99 19.52 -1.57 5.06
C GLU A 99 20.19 -0.44 4.26
N LEU A 100 19.39 0.40 3.60
CA LEU A 100 19.91 1.54 2.83
C LEU A 100 20.67 2.51 3.75
N GLY A 101 20.13 2.81 4.94
CA GLY A 101 20.81 3.65 5.92
C GLY A 101 22.17 3.07 6.36
N THR A 102 22.24 1.76 6.60
CA THR A 102 23.50 1.07 6.93
C THR A 102 24.50 1.16 5.78
N LEU A 103 24.09 0.86 4.56
CA LEU A 103 24.96 0.92 3.38
C LEU A 103 25.54 2.32 3.14
N MET A 104 24.72 3.36 3.33
CA MET A 104 25.18 4.75 3.21
C MET A 104 26.19 5.11 4.31
N ALA A 105 25.94 4.71 5.55
CA ALA A 105 26.86 4.95 6.66
C ALA A 105 28.22 4.25 6.46
N GLU A 106 28.22 3.02 5.94
CA GLU A 106 29.43 2.28 5.60
C GLU A 106 30.23 2.96 4.49
N GLU A 107 29.54 3.45 3.44
CA GLU A 107 30.16 4.21 2.35
C GLU A 107 30.83 5.49 2.85
N GLU A 108 30.12 6.28 3.66
CA GLU A 108 30.66 7.51 4.26
C GLU A 108 31.91 7.21 5.11
N GLN A 109 31.86 6.14 5.91
CA GLN A 109 32.99 5.73 6.72
C GLN A 109 34.17 5.29 5.84
N ARG A 110 33.93 4.57 4.74
CA ARG A 110 34.98 4.16 3.78
C ARG A 110 35.64 5.36 3.11
N ILE A 111 34.86 6.35 2.70
CA ILE A 111 35.38 7.60 2.11
C ILE A 111 36.24 8.34 3.14
N ARG A 112 35.79 8.41 4.40
CA ARG A 112 36.54 9.05 5.49
C ARG A 112 37.87 8.36 5.76
N THR A 113 37.89 7.04 5.87
CA THR A 113 39.13 6.28 6.12
C THR A 113 40.10 6.39 4.94
N HIS A 114 39.60 6.33 3.70
CA HIS A 114 40.42 6.52 2.50
C HIS A 114 41.06 7.91 2.44
N LYS A 115 40.30 8.98 2.74
CA LYS A 115 40.83 10.36 2.82
C LYS A 115 41.94 10.50 3.86
N VAL A 116 41.74 9.93 5.04
CA VAL A 116 42.73 9.97 6.13
C VAL A 116 43.97 9.16 5.75
N SER A 117 43.82 7.94 5.24
CA SER A 117 44.92 7.09 4.78
C SER A 117 45.77 7.76 3.70
N ASN A 118 45.14 8.42 2.73
CA ASN A 118 45.84 9.17 1.68
C ASN A 118 46.64 10.36 2.26
N ALA A 119 46.07 11.09 3.22
CA ALA A 119 46.77 12.18 3.91
C ALA A 119 48.02 11.67 4.67
N TYR A 120 47.93 10.52 5.33
CA TYR A 120 49.09 9.89 5.99
C TYR A 120 50.16 9.46 4.97
N GLN A 121 49.78 8.83 3.86
CA GLN A 121 50.72 8.38 2.83
C GLN A 121 51.46 9.55 2.17
N ARG A 122 50.80 10.69 1.98
CA ARG A 122 51.42 11.92 1.46
C ARG A 122 52.38 12.56 2.46
N PHE A 123 52.15 12.42 3.76
CA PHE A 123 53.01 12.99 4.80
C PHE A 123 54.20 12.07 5.15
N SER A 124 54.06 10.76 4.99
CA SER A 124 55.13 9.78 5.25
C SER A 124 56.06 9.53 4.06
N GLY A 125 55.81 10.19 2.91
CA GLY A 125 56.61 10.09 1.68
C GLY A 125 57.50 11.31 1.38
N SER A 126 57.66 12.24 2.34
CA SER A 126 58.63 13.35 2.32
C SER A 126 59.62 13.18 3.46
#